data_AF-A0A430Q221-F1
#
_entry.id   AF-A0A430Q221-F1
#
_cell.length_a   1.000
_cell.length_b   1.000
_cell.length_c   1.000
_cell.angle_alpha   90.00
_cell.angle_beta   90.00
_cell.angle_gamma   90.00
#
_symmetry.space_group_name_H-M   'P 1'
#
loop_
_entity.id
_entity.type
_entity.pdbx_description
1 polymer ?
#
loop_
_entity_poly.entity_id
_entity_poly.type
_entity_poly.pdbx_seq_one_letter_code
_entity_poly.pdbx_strand_id
1 'polypeptide(L)' 'MVHFGGLNRDYGFCTYTNRDDTKRAVNELNCCEIRKGKILGLCFSIDNCYLFIGVIPKLKAKDEIML' A
#
# COMPACT_ATOMS: atom_id res chain seq x y z
N MET A 1 5.82 -3.57 12.08
CA MET A 1 7.03 -4.06 11.39
C MET A 1 8.24 -3.50 12.12
N VAL A 2 9.06 -4.35 12.71
CA VAL A 2 10.10 -3.94 13.65
C VAL A 2 11.46 -4.01 12.94
N HIS A 3 12.32 -3.02 13.14
CA HIS A 3 13.71 -3.08 12.68
C HIS A 3 14.48 -4.12 13.52
N PHE A 4 15.61 -4.63 13.04
CA PHE A 4 16.41 -5.65 13.77
C PHE A 4 16.90 -5.19 15.17
N GLY A 5 16.65 -3.94 15.57
CA GLY A 5 16.93 -3.37 16.89
C GLY A 5 15.70 -3.07 17.77
N GLY A 6 14.51 -3.61 17.49
CA GLY A 6 13.33 -3.44 18.35
C GLY A 6 12.55 -2.13 18.17
N LEU A 7 13.02 -1.23 17.30
CA LEU A 7 12.37 0.05 17.02
C LEU A 7 11.32 -0.08 15.89
N ASN A 8 10.24 0.67 16.03
CA ASN A 8 9.19 0.78 15.01
C ASN A 8 9.68 1.65 13.84
N ARG A 9 9.28 1.32 12.62
CA ARG A 9 9.67 2.07 11.40
C ARG A 9 8.83 3.32 11.14
N ASP A 10 8.13 3.84 12.14
CA ASP A 10 7.27 5.03 12.04
C ASP A 10 6.14 4.98 10.97
N TYR A 11 5.78 3.79 10.48
CA TYR A 11 4.58 3.56 9.68
C TYR A 11 3.96 2.17 9.96
N GLY A 12 2.72 1.99 9.52
CA GLY A 12 1.99 0.73 9.63
C GLY A 12 0.90 0.63 8.59
N PHE A 13 0.25 -0.54 8.56
CA PHE A 13 -0.91 -0.82 7.72
C PHE A 13 -2.08 -1.20 8.61
N CYS A 14 -3.28 -0.77 8.24
CA CYS A 14 -4.52 -1.11 8.91
C CYS A 14 -5.52 -1.61 7.88
N THR A 15 -6.22 -2.71 8.21
CA THR A 15 -7.25 -3.30 7.36
C THR A 15 -8.61 -3.04 7.99
N TYR A 16 -9.52 -2.47 7.20
CA TYR A 16 -10.89 -2.22 7.60
C TYR A 16 -11.81 -3.30 7.04
N THR A 17 -12.92 -3.54 7.72
CA THR A 17 -13.96 -4.46 7.25
C THR A 17 -14.73 -3.88 6.05
N ASN A 18 -14.95 -2.56 6.02
CA ASN A 18 -15.70 -1.88 4.97
C ASN A 18 -14.86 -0.83 4.26
N ARG A 19 -15.10 -0.67 2.95
CA ARG A 19 -14.37 0.31 2.12
C ARG A 19 -14.70 1.76 2.50
N ASP A 20 -15.93 2.03 2.91
CA ASP A 20 -16.33 3.39 3.28
C ASP A 20 -15.67 3.85 4.59
N ASP A 21 -15.41 2.93 5.51
CA ASP A 21 -14.68 3.21 6.74
C ASP A 21 -13.23 3.61 6.43
N THR A 22 -12.59 2.92 5.47
CA THR A 22 -11.25 3.31 4.98
C THR A 22 -11.25 4.71 4.37
N LYS A 23 -12.27 5.05 3.57
CA LYS A 23 -12.37 6.39 2.95
C LYS A 23 -12.53 7.48 3.99
N ARG A 24 -13.41 7.28 4.97
CA ARG A 24 -13.59 8.23 6.09
C ARG A 24 -12.28 8.39 6.85
N ALA A 25 -11.61 7.31 7.20
CA ALA A 25 -10.34 7.36 7.93
C ALA A 25 -9.25 8.16 7.18
N VAL A 26 -9.07 7.94 5.87
CA VAL A 26 -8.10 8.71 5.08
C VAL A 26 -8.50 10.19 5.02
N ASN A 27 -9.78 10.50 4.81
CA ASN A 27 -10.24 11.89 4.71
C ASN A 27 -10.14 12.66 6.03
N GLU A 28 -10.42 12.00 7.15
CA GLU A 28 -10.52 12.64 8.46
C GLU A 28 -9.20 12.65 9.21
N LEU A 29 -8.34 11.63 9.04
CA LEU A 29 -7.14 11.43 9.85
C LEU A 29 -5.84 11.75 9.10
N ASN A 30 -5.88 11.88 7.77
CA ASN A 30 -4.71 12.33 7.03
C ASN A 30 -4.36 13.77 7.42
N CYS A 31 -3.07 14.05 7.55
CA CYS A 31 -2.55 15.33 8.01
C CYS A 31 -2.93 15.70 9.45
N CYS A 32 -3.50 14.80 10.25
CA CYS A 32 -3.74 15.03 11.66
C CYS A 32 -2.45 14.93 12.47
N GLU A 33 -2.26 15.87 13.41
CA GLU A 33 -1.15 15.87 14.34
C GLU A 33 -1.47 14.98 15.55
N ILE A 34 -0.78 13.84 15.68
CA ILE A 34 -0.96 12.92 16.81
C ILE A 34 -0.08 13.27 18.01
N ARG A 35 1.01 14.00 17.77
CA ARG A 35 1.95 14.48 18.78
C ARG A 35 2.62 15.73 18.22
N LYS A 36 3.06 16.64 19.09
CA LYS A 36 3.75 17.88 18.67
C LYS A 36 4.84 17.60 17.63
N GLY A 37 4.68 18.13 16.43
CA GLY A 37 5.58 17.97 15.28
C GLY A 37 5.49 16.60 14.58
N LYS A 38 4.48 15.78 14.86
CA LYS A 38 4.25 14.45 14.27
C LYS A 38 2.88 14.41 13.63
N ILE A 39 2.88 14.70 12.33
CA ILE A 39 1.72 14.67 11.46
C ILE A 39 1.61 13.28 10.83
N LEU A 40 0.41 12.73 10.81
CA LEU A 40 0.12 11.47 10.13
C LEU A 40 0.05 11.68 8.61
N GLY A 41 0.69 10.79 7.86
CA GLY A 41 0.42 10.59 6.45
C GLY A 41 -0.43 9.35 6.28
N LEU A 42 -1.67 9.50 5.82
CA LEU A 42 -2.54 8.38 5.46
C LEU A 42 -2.75 8.37 3.95
N CYS A 43 -2.66 7.19 3.36
CA CYS A 43 -3.00 6.94 1.98
C CYS A 43 -3.71 5.58 1.87
N PHE A 44 -4.47 5.41 0.80
CA PHE A 44 -4.96 4.08 0.45
C PHE A 44 -3.77 3.17 0.12
N SER A 45 -3.83 1.93 0.58
CA SER A 45 -2.87 0.93 0.12
C SER A 45 -3.04 0.75 -1.39
N ILE A 46 -1.94 0.88 -2.11
CA ILE A 46 -1.90 0.68 -3.56
C ILE A 46 -1.40 -0.74 -3.79
N ASP A 47 -2.26 -1.58 -4.34
CA ASP A 47 -1.91 -2.93 -4.73
C ASP A 47 -1.02 -2.85 -5.98
N ASN A 48 0.29 -2.91 -5.77
CA ASN A 48 1.26 -3.02 -6.86
C ASN A 48 1.31 -4.45 -7.41
N CYS A 49 0.19 -4.93 -7.95
CA CYS A 49 0.07 -6.23 -8.61
C CYS A 49 0.68 -6.20 -10.02
N TYR A 50 1.95 -5.84 -10.11
CA TYR A 50 2.70 -5.85 -11.37
C TYR A 50 3.68 -7.02 -11.38
N LEU A 51 3.48 -7.95 -12.30
CA LEU A 51 4.41 -9.05 -12.53
C LEU A 51 5.27 -8.74 -13.76
N PHE A 52 6.58 -8.73 -13.59
CA PHE A 52 7.51 -8.68 -14.72
C PHE A 52 7.76 -10.10 -15.23
N ILE A 53 7.45 -10.35 -16.50
CA ILE A 53 7.73 -11.62 -17.17
C ILE A 53 8.86 -11.40 -18.19
N GLY A 54 10.04 -11.93 -17.88
CA GLY A 54 11.18 -11.97 -18.80
C GLY A 54 11.12 -13.18 -19.73
N VAL A 55 11.88 -13.14 -20.84
CA VAL A 55 12.06 -14.27 -21.77
C VAL A 55 10.75 -14.79 -22.38
N ILE A 56 9.94 -13.87 -22.92
CA ILE A 56 8.76 -14.25 -23.71
C ILE A 56 9.22 -14.79 -25.07
N PRO A 57 8.89 -16.03 -25.45
CA PRO A 57 9.20 -16.55 -26.78
C PRO A 57 8.56 -15.66 -27.85
N LYS A 58 9.31 -15.29 -28.91
CA LYS A 58 8.81 -14.41 -29.99
C LYS A 58 7.54 -14.92 -30.69
N LEU A 59 7.25 -16.21 -30.55
CA LEU A 59 6.09 -16.87 -31.13
C LEU A 59 4.81 -16.72 -30.28
N LYS A 60 4.93 -16.32 -29.02
CA LYS A 60 3.77 -16.13 -28.13
C LYS A 60 3.21 -14.72 -28.31
N ALA A 61 1.95 -14.64 -28.75
CA ALA A 61 1.23 -13.38 -28.84
C ALA A 61 0.82 -12.88 -27.45
N LYS A 62 0.64 -11.56 -27.31
CA LYS A 62 0.20 -10.92 -26.06
C LYS A 62 -1.06 -11.56 -25.48
N ASP A 63 -2.01 -11.94 -26.34
CA ASP A 63 -3.30 -12.50 -25.94
C ASP A 63 -3.19 -13.91 -25.34
N GLU A 64 -2.13 -14.67 -25.68
CA GLU A 64 -1.84 -15.97 -25.05
C GLU A 64 -1.21 -15.83 -23.66
N ILE A 65 -0.68 -14.66 -23.33
CA ILE A 65 0.07 -14.39 -22.09
C ILE A 65 -0.81 -13.66 -21.07
N MET A 66 -1.76 -12.85 -21.52
CA MET A 66 -2.63 -12.00 -20.71
C MET A 66 -3.98 -12.66 -20.34
N LEU A 67 -4.00 -13.99 -20.22
CA LEU A 67 -5.19 -14.78 -19.84
C LEU A 67 -5.79 -14.34 -18.49
#